data_AF-A0A8B7S4H4-F1
#
_entry.id   AF-A0A8B7S4H4-F1
#
_cell.length_a   1.000
_cell.length_b   1.000
_cell.length_c   1.000
_cell.angle_alpha   90.00
_cell.angle_beta   90.00
_cell.angle_gamma   90.00
#
_symmetry.space_group_name_H-M   'P 1'
#
loop_
_entity.id
_entity.type
_entity.pdbx_description
1 polymer ?
#
loop_
_entity_poly.entity_id
_entity_poly.type
_entity_poly.pdbx_seq_one_letter_code
_entity_poly.pdbx_strand_id
1 'polypeptide(L)'
;SLANHPMTMDREEKNVKKRKYSEDFLQYGFTSIITAGIEKPQCVICCEVLSAESMKPNKLKRHFDSKHLSFAGKDTNYFRSKADGLKKARLDTGGKYHKQNVAAVEASYLVALRITRAMKPRTIAEDLLLPAAKDIVRVMIGDEFVTKLSAISLSNDTVRRRIDDMSADILDQVIQEIKPAPLPIFRIQLDESTDVANCSQLLVYIRYINDGDFKDEFLFCKPLETTATTRDVFDTVGSFLKEHKISWEKNNQMNIFGLGLKEIQTVLKDECDV
;
A
#
# COMPACT_ATOMS: atom_id res chain seq x y z
N SER A 1 -19.69 -54.77 -53.37
CA SER A 1 -18.29 -54.70 -52.90
C SER A 1 -17.61 -53.58 -53.64
N LEU A 2 -17.40 -52.44 -52.98
CA LEU A 2 -16.46 -51.39 -53.37
C LEU A 2 -16.14 -50.63 -52.08
N ALA A 3 -14.93 -50.84 -51.58
CA ALA A 3 -14.45 -50.36 -50.31
C ALA A 3 -14.04 -48.88 -50.42
N ASN A 4 -14.56 -48.04 -49.53
CA ASN A 4 -14.03 -46.70 -49.29
C ASN A 4 -12.82 -46.82 -48.35
N HIS A 5 -11.63 -46.52 -48.85
CA HIS A 5 -10.44 -46.29 -48.03
C HIS A 5 -10.52 -44.90 -47.38
N PRO A 6 -10.37 -44.76 -46.06
CA PRO A 6 -10.15 -43.47 -45.43
C PRO A 6 -8.67 -43.09 -45.51
N MET A 7 -8.38 -41.92 -46.07
CA MET A 7 -7.07 -41.29 -46.00
C MET A 7 -6.87 -40.73 -44.59
N THR A 8 -6.12 -41.43 -43.74
CA THR A 8 -5.64 -40.90 -42.46
C THR A 8 -4.50 -39.92 -42.71
N MET A 9 -4.74 -38.63 -42.48
CA MET A 9 -3.66 -37.65 -42.35
C MET A 9 -3.09 -37.75 -40.94
N ASP A 10 -1.96 -38.43 -40.79
CA ASP A 10 -1.13 -38.33 -39.59
C ASP A 10 -0.64 -36.90 -39.45
N ARG A 11 -1.20 -36.18 -38.47
CA ARG A 11 -0.68 -34.88 -38.04
C ARG A 11 0.52 -35.17 -37.15
N GLU A 12 1.71 -35.23 -37.74
CA GLU A 12 2.97 -35.27 -37.00
C GLU A 12 2.97 -34.16 -35.93
N GLU A 13 2.96 -34.56 -34.66
CA GLU A 13 3.25 -33.66 -33.54
C GLU A 13 4.70 -33.18 -33.68
N LYS A 14 4.88 -31.99 -34.25
CA LYS A 14 6.16 -31.28 -34.18
C LYS A 14 6.54 -31.12 -32.72
N ASN A 15 7.56 -31.83 -32.30
CA ASN A 15 8.17 -31.72 -30.98
C ASN A 15 8.81 -30.32 -30.82
N VAL A 16 7.99 -29.34 -30.41
CA VAL A 16 8.46 -27.98 -30.13
C VAL A 16 9.31 -28.05 -28.86
N LYS A 17 10.63 -28.00 -29.02
CA LYS A 17 11.59 -27.85 -27.91
C LYS A 17 11.15 -26.67 -27.03
N LYS A 18 10.58 -26.96 -25.86
CA LYS A 18 10.22 -25.97 -24.84
C LYS A 18 11.52 -25.35 -24.33
N ARG A 19 11.73 -24.06 -24.62
CA ARG A 19 12.93 -23.33 -24.17
C ARG A 19 12.82 -23.08 -22.66
N LYS A 20 13.86 -23.46 -21.93
CA LYS A 20 14.00 -23.18 -20.49
C LYS A 20 14.44 -21.74 -20.26
N TYR A 21 14.23 -21.24 -19.05
CA TYR A 21 14.74 -19.94 -18.63
C TYR A 21 16.28 -19.90 -18.63
N SER A 22 16.83 -18.73 -18.97
CA SER A 22 18.24 -18.38 -18.79
C SER A 22 18.31 -17.15 -17.89
N GLU A 23 19.30 -17.10 -16.98
CA GLU A 23 19.53 -15.93 -16.14
C GLU A 23 19.89 -14.67 -16.95
N ASP A 24 20.36 -14.82 -18.19
CA ASP A 24 20.58 -13.70 -19.10
C ASP A 24 19.30 -12.91 -19.40
N PHE A 25 18.12 -13.50 -19.19
CA PHE A 25 16.84 -12.80 -19.39
C PHE A 25 16.58 -11.77 -18.28
N LEU A 26 17.31 -11.82 -17.17
CA LEU A 26 17.24 -10.82 -16.11
C LEU A 26 17.66 -9.43 -16.61
N GLN A 27 18.58 -9.36 -17.58
CA GLN A 27 18.99 -8.10 -18.21
C GLN A 27 17.84 -7.41 -18.97
N TYR A 28 16.81 -8.16 -19.34
CA TYR A 28 15.57 -7.64 -19.93
C TYR A 28 14.46 -7.44 -18.89
N GLY A 29 14.77 -7.58 -17.59
CA GLY A 29 13.82 -7.47 -16.50
C GLY A 29 12.88 -8.68 -16.37
N PHE A 30 13.35 -9.89 -16.68
CA PHE A 30 12.55 -11.11 -16.55
C PHE A 30 13.15 -12.12 -15.60
N THR A 31 12.28 -12.80 -14.84
CA THR A 31 12.58 -14.02 -14.09
C THR A 31 11.69 -15.16 -14.58
N SER A 32 11.87 -16.39 -14.09
CA SER A 32 10.96 -17.50 -14.41
C SER A 32 9.93 -17.78 -13.34
N ILE A 33 8.84 -18.40 -13.79
CA ILE A 33 7.78 -18.97 -12.98
C ILE A 33 7.31 -20.27 -13.62
N ILE A 34 7.02 -21.29 -12.81
CA ILE A 34 6.41 -22.54 -13.27
C ILE A 34 4.91 -22.46 -13.02
N THR A 35 4.09 -22.60 -14.07
CA THR A 35 2.63 -22.66 -13.96
C THR A 35 2.12 -23.91 -14.68
N ALA A 36 1.39 -24.77 -13.96
CA ALA A 36 0.91 -26.05 -14.49
C ALA A 36 2.03 -26.91 -15.12
N GLY A 37 3.20 -26.96 -14.46
CA GLY A 37 4.38 -27.70 -14.94
C GLY A 37 5.13 -27.07 -16.11
N ILE A 38 4.72 -25.88 -16.57
CA ILE A 38 5.36 -25.18 -17.69
C ILE A 38 6.08 -23.93 -17.18
N GLU A 39 7.38 -23.85 -17.45
CA GLU A 39 8.19 -22.65 -17.16
C GLU A 39 7.84 -21.51 -18.14
N LYS A 40 7.57 -20.33 -17.59
CA LYS A 40 7.15 -19.12 -18.29
C LYS A 40 7.97 -17.92 -17.84
N PRO A 41 8.20 -16.92 -18.71
CA PRO A 41 8.85 -15.68 -18.32
C PRO A 41 7.88 -14.74 -17.60
N GLN A 42 8.31 -14.16 -16.49
CA GLN A 42 7.58 -13.15 -15.73
C GLN A 42 8.38 -11.84 -15.65
N CYS A 43 7.75 -10.71 -16.00
CA CYS A 43 8.38 -9.40 -15.90
C CYS A 43 8.51 -8.99 -14.43
N VAL A 44 9.68 -8.51 -14.01
CA VAL A 44 9.94 -8.12 -12.62
C VAL A 44 9.44 -6.71 -12.28
N ILE A 45 9.01 -5.94 -13.28
CA ILE A 45 8.51 -4.57 -13.12
C ILE A 45 6.98 -4.57 -12.98
N CYS A 46 6.27 -5.14 -13.96
CA CYS A 46 4.80 -5.17 -13.98
C CYS A 46 4.19 -6.48 -13.48
N CYS A 47 5.01 -7.46 -13.12
CA CYS A 47 4.59 -8.80 -12.67
C CYS A 47 3.83 -9.64 -13.71
N GLU A 48 3.71 -9.16 -14.96
CA GLU A 48 3.01 -9.87 -16.04
C GLU A 48 3.73 -11.19 -16.39
N VAL A 49 2.99 -12.29 -16.42
CA VAL A 49 3.47 -13.61 -16.85
C VAL A 49 3.14 -13.79 -18.33
N LEU A 50 4.18 -13.91 -19.16
CA LEU A 50 4.02 -14.11 -20.59
C LEU A 50 3.83 -15.60 -20.93
N SER A 51 3.43 -15.89 -22.16
CA SER A 51 3.34 -17.27 -22.64
C SER A 51 4.73 -17.94 -22.67
N ALA A 52 4.79 -19.27 -22.54
CA ALA A 52 6.06 -20.00 -22.62
C ALA A 52 6.78 -19.79 -23.97
N GLU A 53 6.03 -19.56 -25.05
CA GLU A 53 6.56 -19.20 -26.37
C GLU A 53 7.27 -17.84 -26.42
N SER A 54 7.08 -17.03 -25.38
CA SER A 54 7.72 -15.73 -25.22
C SER A 54 9.10 -15.83 -24.58
N MET A 55 9.56 -17.04 -24.23
CA MET A 55 10.92 -17.33 -23.74
C MET A 55 11.97 -17.19 -24.85
N LYS A 56 12.08 -15.98 -25.42
CA LYS A 56 12.99 -15.58 -26.50
C LYS A 56 13.44 -14.13 -26.25
N PRO A 57 14.75 -13.81 -26.35
CA PRO A 57 15.27 -12.47 -26.12
C PRO A 57 14.46 -11.35 -26.80
N ASN A 58 14.19 -11.49 -28.11
CA ASN A 58 13.48 -10.46 -28.88
C ASN A 58 12.05 -10.19 -28.36
N LYS A 59 11.35 -11.23 -27.85
CA LYS A 59 9.99 -11.07 -27.33
C LYS A 59 9.99 -10.41 -25.94
N LEU A 60 10.95 -10.80 -25.09
CA LEU A 60 11.14 -10.21 -23.76
C LEU A 60 11.58 -8.75 -23.87
N LYS A 61 12.60 -8.48 -24.70
CA LYS A 61 13.07 -7.13 -24.98
C LYS A 61 11.96 -6.24 -25.54
N ARG A 62 11.16 -6.75 -26.49
CA ARG A 62 10.01 -5.99 -27.03
C ARG A 62 8.98 -5.64 -25.95
N HIS A 63 8.66 -6.55 -25.04
CA HIS A 63 7.78 -6.23 -23.90
C HIS A 63 8.40 -5.12 -23.04
N PHE A 64 9.70 -5.24 -22.72
CA PHE A 64 10.41 -4.25 -21.92
C PHE A 64 10.42 -2.88 -22.60
N ASP A 65 10.83 -2.80 -23.86
CA ASP A 65 10.93 -1.54 -24.61
C ASP A 65 9.56 -0.86 -24.76
N SER A 66 8.49 -1.63 -24.95
CA SER A 66 7.14 -1.08 -25.17
C SER A 66 6.42 -0.65 -23.89
N LYS A 67 6.63 -1.35 -22.76
CA LYS A 67 5.91 -1.10 -21.51
C LYS A 67 6.75 -0.39 -20.45
N HIS A 68 8.07 -0.47 -20.55
CA HIS A 68 9.00 -0.12 -19.46
C HIS A 68 10.20 0.70 -19.93
N LEU A 69 10.02 1.55 -20.96
CA LEU A 69 11.07 2.43 -21.49
C LEU A 69 11.69 3.33 -20.41
N SER A 70 10.90 3.75 -19.41
CA SER A 70 11.37 4.53 -18.25
C SER A 70 12.39 3.80 -17.36
N PHE A 71 12.54 2.49 -17.51
CA PHE A 71 13.48 1.66 -16.77
C PHE A 71 14.72 1.25 -17.59
N ALA A 72 14.87 1.74 -18.82
CA ALA A 72 15.96 1.34 -19.73
C ALA A 72 17.38 1.64 -19.19
N GLY A 73 17.53 2.63 -18.30
CA GLY A 73 18.80 2.96 -17.67
C GLY A 73 19.13 2.18 -16.38
N LYS A 74 18.31 1.21 -15.98
CA LYS A 74 18.56 0.40 -14.77
C LYS A 74 19.47 -0.79 -15.07
N ASP A 75 20.32 -1.12 -14.11
CA ASP A 75 21.26 -2.24 -14.23
C ASP A 75 20.62 -3.61 -13.88
N THR A 76 21.37 -4.68 -14.12
CA THR A 76 20.93 -6.05 -13.81
C THR A 76 20.74 -6.28 -12.31
N ASN A 77 21.45 -5.55 -11.43
CA ASN A 77 21.31 -5.69 -9.98
C ASN A 77 19.96 -5.13 -9.49
N TYR A 78 19.48 -4.04 -10.08
CA TYR A 78 18.14 -3.52 -9.85
C TYR A 78 17.08 -4.57 -10.20
N PHE A 79 17.18 -5.20 -11.38
CA PHE A 79 16.26 -6.27 -11.78
C PHE A 79 16.39 -7.52 -10.90
N ARG A 80 17.59 -7.86 -10.44
CA ARG A 80 17.82 -8.95 -9.49
C ARG A 80 17.11 -8.69 -8.16
N SER A 81 17.26 -7.50 -7.60
CA SER A 81 16.58 -7.10 -6.36
C SER A 81 15.05 -7.21 -6.49
N LYS A 82 14.49 -6.77 -7.62
CA LYS A 82 13.06 -6.94 -7.93
C LYS A 82 12.66 -8.42 -8.09
N ALA A 83 13.48 -9.22 -8.75
CA ALA A 83 13.25 -10.66 -8.91
C ALA A 83 13.26 -11.37 -7.55
N ASP A 84 14.19 -11.03 -6.67
CA ASP A 84 14.30 -11.61 -5.32
C ASP A 84 13.14 -11.17 -4.43
N GLY A 85 12.71 -9.90 -4.52
CA GLY A 85 11.49 -9.42 -3.89
C GLY A 85 10.26 -10.19 -4.35
N LEU A 86 10.14 -10.45 -5.66
CA LEU A 86 9.09 -11.29 -6.21
C LEU A 86 9.17 -12.73 -5.72
N LYS A 87 10.36 -13.32 -5.64
CA LYS A 87 10.57 -14.67 -5.11
C LYS A 87 10.21 -14.77 -3.63
N LYS A 88 10.55 -13.76 -2.82
CA LYS A 88 10.19 -13.68 -1.40
C LYS A 88 8.68 -13.52 -1.20
N ALA A 89 8.02 -12.72 -2.03
CA ALA A 89 6.57 -12.60 -2.04
C ALA A 89 5.82 -13.88 -2.49
N ARG A 90 6.53 -14.91 -3.01
CA ARG A 90 5.96 -16.23 -3.37
C ARG A 90 5.90 -17.21 -2.19
N LEU A 91 6.45 -16.88 -1.03
CA LEU A 91 6.54 -17.81 0.10
C LEU A 91 5.24 -17.86 0.91
N ASP A 92 4.23 -18.51 0.34
CA ASP A 92 3.20 -19.27 1.06
C ASP A 92 3.20 -20.70 0.49
N THR A 93 2.92 -21.70 1.34
CA THR A 93 3.17 -23.16 1.22
C THR A 93 2.61 -23.89 -0.03
N GLY A 94 2.08 -23.18 -1.03
CA GLY A 94 1.48 -23.75 -2.25
C GLY A 94 2.01 -23.23 -3.58
N GLY A 95 2.98 -22.30 -3.61
CA GLY A 95 3.64 -21.88 -4.86
C GLY A 95 2.72 -21.26 -5.93
N LYS A 96 1.53 -20.76 -5.56
CA LYS A 96 0.59 -20.08 -6.47
C LYS A 96 0.76 -18.56 -6.38
N TYR A 97 0.97 -17.91 -7.52
CA TYR A 97 0.93 -16.44 -7.60
C TYR A 97 -0.50 -15.93 -7.40
N HIS A 98 -0.66 -14.99 -6.48
CA HIS A 98 -1.81 -14.12 -6.43
C HIS A 98 -1.60 -13.02 -7.49
N LYS A 99 -2.23 -13.13 -8.67
CA LYS A 99 -2.53 -11.91 -9.44
C LYS A 99 -3.37 -11.08 -8.48
N GLN A 100 -2.86 -9.95 -7.99
CA GLN A 100 -3.62 -9.11 -7.06
C GLN A 100 -4.99 -8.87 -7.71
N ASN A 101 -6.01 -9.46 -7.10
CA ASN A 101 -7.36 -9.27 -7.57
C ASN A 101 -7.72 -7.85 -7.17
N VAL A 102 -7.56 -6.90 -8.10
CA VAL A 102 -7.74 -5.46 -7.84
C VAL A 102 -9.09 -5.22 -7.19
N ALA A 103 -10.15 -5.90 -7.66
CA ALA A 103 -11.47 -5.82 -7.07
C ALA A 103 -11.52 -6.35 -5.62
N ALA A 104 -10.79 -7.43 -5.31
CA ALA A 104 -10.72 -7.94 -3.94
C ALA A 104 -9.89 -7.03 -3.01
N VAL A 105 -8.83 -6.40 -3.54
CA VAL A 105 -8.05 -5.40 -2.81
C VAL A 105 -8.90 -4.17 -2.53
N GLU A 106 -9.58 -3.64 -3.55
CA GLU A 106 -10.51 -2.51 -3.42
C GLU A 106 -11.62 -2.82 -2.41
N ALA A 107 -12.24 -4.00 -2.50
CA ALA A 107 -13.22 -4.45 -1.50
C ALA A 107 -12.63 -4.48 -0.09
N SER A 108 -11.38 -4.91 0.09
CA SER A 108 -10.73 -4.91 1.42
C SER A 108 -10.56 -3.50 2.00
N TYR A 109 -10.20 -2.50 1.18
CA TYR A 109 -10.14 -1.10 1.60
C TYR A 109 -11.53 -0.57 1.96
N LEU A 110 -12.53 -0.87 1.15
CA LEU A 110 -13.91 -0.45 1.37
C LEU A 110 -14.53 -1.03 2.65
N VAL A 111 -14.16 -2.25 3.03
CA VAL A 111 -14.56 -2.86 4.32
C VAL A 111 -13.80 -2.21 5.47
N ALA A 112 -12.48 -2.06 5.36
CA ALA A 112 -11.66 -1.40 6.39
C ALA A 112 -12.16 0.02 6.68
N LEU A 113 -12.43 0.82 5.64
CA LEU A 113 -12.97 2.17 5.76
C LEU A 113 -14.31 2.20 6.52
N ARG A 114 -15.21 1.26 6.24
CA ARG A 114 -16.51 1.15 6.94
C ARG A 114 -16.33 0.80 8.42
N ILE A 115 -15.44 -0.14 8.73
CA ILE A 115 -15.14 -0.55 10.12
C ILE A 115 -14.59 0.64 10.91
N THR A 116 -13.62 1.36 10.35
CA THR A 116 -13.02 2.54 10.98
C THR A 116 -14.05 3.64 11.20
N ARG A 117 -14.87 3.97 10.20
CA ARG A 117 -15.92 5.00 10.33
C ARG A 117 -16.99 4.63 11.34
N ALA A 118 -17.30 3.35 11.48
CA ALA A 118 -18.24 2.85 12.49
C ALA A 118 -17.61 2.66 13.88
N MET A 119 -16.32 2.97 14.03
CA MET A 119 -15.52 2.76 15.25
C MET A 119 -15.67 1.34 15.81
N LYS A 120 -15.65 0.34 14.92
CA LYS A 120 -15.77 -1.08 15.29
C LYS A 120 -14.39 -1.75 15.41
N PRO A 121 -14.27 -2.81 16.24
CA PRO A 121 -13.06 -3.62 16.28
C PRO A 121 -12.72 -4.22 14.90
N ARG A 122 -11.44 -4.28 14.56
CA ARG A 122 -10.96 -4.81 13.26
C ARG A 122 -11.34 -6.29 13.05
N THR A 123 -11.40 -7.07 14.12
CA THR A 123 -11.72 -8.51 14.07
C THR A 123 -13.13 -8.79 13.55
N ILE A 124 -14.05 -7.81 13.61
CA ILE A 124 -15.42 -7.96 13.09
C ILE A 124 -15.46 -8.34 11.60
N ALA A 125 -14.41 -8.01 10.84
CA ALA A 125 -14.31 -8.32 9.44
C ALA A 125 -14.23 -9.83 9.18
N GLU A 126 -13.37 -10.53 9.92
CA GLU A 126 -13.17 -11.98 9.79
C GLU A 126 -14.19 -12.76 10.61
N ASP A 127 -14.60 -12.25 11.78
CA ASP A 127 -15.49 -12.95 12.71
C ASP A 127 -16.95 -12.92 12.24
N LEU A 128 -17.39 -11.85 11.59
CA LEU A 128 -18.81 -11.62 11.29
C LEU A 128 -19.09 -11.20 9.86
N LEU A 129 -18.42 -10.16 9.35
CA LEU A 129 -18.79 -9.57 8.06
C LEU A 129 -18.54 -10.53 6.89
N LEU A 130 -17.38 -11.19 6.85
CA LEU A 130 -17.06 -12.13 5.78
C LEU A 130 -17.93 -13.40 5.83
N PRO A 131 -18.13 -14.07 6.98
CA PRO A 131 -19.09 -15.17 7.08
C PRO A 131 -20.51 -14.77 6.66
N ALA A 132 -21.03 -13.66 7.18
CA ALA A 132 -22.39 -13.20 6.85
C ALA A 132 -22.55 -12.91 5.35
N ALA A 133 -21.55 -12.26 4.72
CA ALA A 133 -21.57 -12.01 3.28
C ALA A 133 -21.57 -13.32 2.46
N LYS A 134 -20.82 -14.33 2.91
CA LYS A 134 -20.80 -15.65 2.27
C LYS A 134 -22.15 -16.37 2.37
N ASP A 135 -22.80 -16.32 3.52
CA ASP A 135 -24.11 -16.96 3.72
C ASP A 135 -25.20 -16.29 2.86
N ILE A 136 -25.20 -14.95 2.80
CA ILE A 136 -26.13 -14.20 1.94
C ILE A 136 -25.92 -14.57 0.47
N VAL A 137 -24.67 -14.57 -0.02
CA VAL A 137 -24.36 -14.91 -1.42
C VAL A 137 -24.72 -16.37 -1.72
N ARG A 138 -24.45 -17.29 -0.80
CA ARG A 138 -24.81 -18.69 -0.93
C ARG A 138 -26.30 -18.89 -1.12
N VAL A 139 -27.13 -18.24 -0.29
CA VAL A 139 -28.59 -18.40 -0.31
C VAL A 139 -29.23 -17.65 -1.48
N MET A 140 -28.80 -16.41 -1.72
CA MET A 140 -29.47 -15.51 -2.68
C MET A 140 -28.98 -15.63 -4.12
N ILE A 141 -27.74 -16.09 -4.31
CA ILE A 141 -27.09 -16.10 -5.63
C ILE A 141 -26.69 -17.52 -6.03
N GLY A 142 -25.99 -18.25 -5.15
CA GLY A 142 -25.51 -19.61 -5.41
C GLY A 142 -24.14 -19.87 -4.79
N ASP A 143 -23.90 -21.13 -4.41
CA ASP A 143 -22.67 -21.54 -3.71
C ASP A 143 -21.42 -21.36 -4.59
N GLU A 144 -21.55 -21.45 -5.91
CA GLU A 144 -20.44 -21.27 -6.85
C GLU A 144 -19.80 -19.88 -6.78
N PHE A 145 -20.57 -18.86 -6.35
CA PHE A 145 -20.09 -17.48 -6.22
C PHE A 145 -19.39 -17.19 -4.89
N VAL A 146 -19.58 -18.03 -3.86
CA VAL A 146 -18.98 -17.87 -2.53
C VAL A 146 -17.45 -17.89 -2.61
N THR A 147 -16.89 -18.69 -3.52
CA THR A 147 -15.44 -18.82 -3.71
C THR A 147 -14.78 -17.50 -4.13
N LYS A 148 -15.51 -16.60 -4.80
CA LYS A 148 -15.01 -15.27 -5.18
C LYS A 148 -14.80 -14.38 -3.96
N LEU A 149 -15.63 -14.49 -2.93
CA LEU A 149 -15.51 -13.72 -1.69
C LEU A 149 -14.29 -14.15 -0.87
N SER A 150 -13.89 -15.42 -0.95
CA SER A 150 -12.68 -15.93 -0.29
C SER A 150 -11.38 -15.31 -0.85
N ALA A 151 -11.43 -14.62 -1.99
CA ALA A 151 -10.30 -13.86 -2.50
C ALA A 151 -10.09 -12.52 -1.76
N ILE A 152 -11.09 -12.04 -1.01
CA ILE A 152 -10.99 -10.81 -0.23
C ILE A 152 -10.29 -11.13 1.08
N SER A 153 -9.08 -10.61 1.26
CA SER A 153 -8.38 -10.73 2.54
C SER A 153 -8.96 -9.73 3.54
N LEU A 154 -9.59 -10.24 4.59
CA LEU A 154 -10.23 -9.47 5.66
C LEU A 154 -9.74 -9.86 7.06
N SER A 155 -8.55 -10.47 7.15
CA SER A 155 -7.96 -10.77 8.47
C SER A 155 -7.73 -9.49 9.28
N ASN A 156 -7.68 -9.62 10.61
CA ASN A 156 -7.40 -8.49 11.51
C ASN A 156 -6.15 -7.68 11.09
N ASP A 157 -5.09 -8.37 10.66
CA ASP A 157 -3.85 -7.74 10.19
C ASP A 157 -4.01 -7.07 8.82
N THR A 158 -4.79 -7.67 7.93
CA THR A 158 -5.08 -7.03 6.64
C THR A 158 -5.85 -5.74 6.84
N VAL A 159 -6.92 -5.78 7.65
CA VAL A 159 -7.73 -4.59 7.95
C VAL A 159 -6.87 -3.51 8.59
N ARG A 160 -5.99 -3.87 9.53
CA ARG A 160 -5.00 -2.92 10.11
C ARG A 160 -4.17 -2.26 9.02
N ARG A 161 -3.53 -3.07 8.17
CA ARG A 161 -2.66 -2.55 7.12
C ARG A 161 -3.42 -1.64 6.15
N ARG A 162 -4.68 -1.96 5.81
CA ARG A 162 -5.52 -1.08 4.98
C ARG A 162 -5.79 0.26 5.64
N ILE A 163 -6.01 0.28 6.95
CA ILE A 163 -6.21 1.50 7.73
C ILE A 163 -4.91 2.31 7.76
N ASP A 164 -3.78 1.67 8.04
CA ASP A 164 -2.46 2.32 8.05
C ASP A 164 -2.12 2.91 6.68
N ASP A 165 -2.34 2.15 5.60
CA ASP A 165 -2.15 2.61 4.21
C ASP A 165 -3.01 3.86 3.91
N MET A 166 -4.31 3.83 4.28
CA MET A 166 -5.21 4.98 4.08
C MET A 166 -4.81 6.18 4.93
N SER A 167 -4.37 5.96 6.17
CA SER A 167 -3.92 7.03 7.06
C SER A 167 -2.66 7.70 6.54
N ALA A 168 -1.72 6.93 6.01
CA ALA A 168 -0.50 7.46 5.41
C ALA A 168 -0.79 8.28 4.16
N ASP A 169 -1.71 7.81 3.31
CA ASP A 169 -2.13 8.54 2.10
C ASP A 169 -2.80 9.88 2.43
N ILE A 170 -3.70 9.91 3.43
CA ILE A 170 -4.32 11.16 3.91
C ILE A 170 -3.24 12.11 4.45
N LEU A 171 -2.32 11.60 5.26
CA LEU A 171 -1.23 12.42 5.79
C LEU A 171 -0.38 13.00 4.65
N ASP A 172 0.01 12.20 3.67
CA ASP A 172 0.79 12.66 2.52
C ASP A 172 0.06 13.75 1.74
N GLN A 173 -1.26 13.65 1.55
CA GLN A 173 -2.08 14.70 0.94
C GLN A 173 -2.03 16.00 1.75
N VAL A 174 -2.26 15.94 3.06
CA VAL A 174 -2.17 17.12 3.96
C VAL A 174 -0.80 17.78 3.87
N ILE A 175 0.28 16.99 3.92
CA ILE A 175 1.65 17.50 3.79
C ILE A 175 1.90 18.15 2.42
N GLN A 176 1.37 17.57 1.34
CA GLN A 176 1.46 18.14 -0.01
C GLN A 176 0.68 19.44 -0.16
N GLU A 177 -0.42 19.62 0.56
CA GLU A 177 -1.19 20.87 0.55
C GLU A 177 -0.49 21.99 1.35
N ILE A 178 0.21 21.66 2.43
CA ILE A 178 0.87 22.64 3.30
C ILE A 178 2.21 23.15 2.72
N LYS A 179 2.98 22.27 2.05
CA LYS A 179 4.34 22.59 1.56
C LYS A 179 4.50 23.64 0.45
N PRO A 180 3.65 23.72 -0.59
CA PRO A 180 3.97 24.47 -1.80
C PRO A 180 3.87 26.00 -1.64
N ALA A 181 3.33 26.49 -0.52
CA ALA A 181 3.24 27.92 -0.28
C ALA A 181 4.61 28.53 0.04
N PRO A 182 5.00 29.67 -0.59
CA PRO A 182 6.23 30.40 -0.24
C PRO A 182 6.30 30.82 1.23
N LEU A 183 5.13 30.96 1.86
CA LEU A 183 4.94 31.13 3.30
C LEU A 183 3.69 30.33 3.68
N PRO A 184 3.84 29.08 4.16
CA PRO A 184 2.71 28.30 4.66
C PRO A 184 2.12 29.05 5.86
N ILE A 185 0.87 29.49 5.78
CA ILE A 185 0.15 30.03 6.94
C ILE A 185 -0.68 28.89 7.49
N PHE A 186 -0.18 28.28 8.57
CA PHE A 186 -0.94 27.29 9.31
C PHE A 186 -0.89 27.56 10.81
N ARG A 187 -1.87 26.99 11.50
CA ARG A 187 -1.92 26.93 12.95
C ARG A 187 -1.91 25.48 13.39
N ILE A 188 -1.13 25.20 14.42
CA ILE A 188 -1.16 23.89 15.07
C ILE A 188 -1.97 24.01 16.35
N GLN A 189 -2.89 23.07 16.54
CA GLN A 189 -3.60 22.88 17.79
C GLN A 189 -3.15 21.57 18.43
N LEU A 190 -2.81 21.67 19.71
CA LEU A 190 -2.38 20.54 20.54
C LEU A 190 -3.47 20.23 21.54
N ASP A 191 -3.79 18.95 21.69
CA ASP A 191 -4.70 18.42 22.69
C ASP A 191 -4.03 17.23 23.41
N GLU A 192 -4.34 17.06 24.69
CA GLU A 192 -3.81 15.98 25.52
C GLU A 192 -4.96 15.08 25.97
N SER A 193 -4.89 13.81 25.60
CA SER A 193 -5.85 12.79 26.01
C SER A 193 -5.18 11.72 26.85
N THR A 194 -5.94 11.04 27.69
CA THR A 194 -5.46 9.87 28.43
C THR A 194 -6.04 8.62 27.82
N ASP A 195 -5.18 7.65 27.52
CA ASP A 195 -5.65 6.35 27.02
C ASP A 195 -6.16 5.45 28.17
N VAL A 196 -6.67 4.28 27.80
CA VAL A 196 -7.22 3.30 28.77
C VAL A 196 -6.18 2.73 29.74
N ALA A 197 -4.89 2.90 29.45
CA ALA A 197 -3.78 2.52 30.32
C ALA A 197 -3.26 3.72 31.16
N ASN A 198 -3.96 4.85 31.12
CA ASN A 198 -3.59 6.10 31.78
C ASN A 198 -2.26 6.69 31.26
N CYS A 199 -1.89 6.39 30.01
CA CYS A 199 -0.79 7.04 29.34
C CYS A 199 -1.29 8.31 28.65
N SER A 200 -0.51 9.39 28.76
CA SER A 200 -0.80 10.65 28.08
C SER A 200 -0.50 10.52 26.59
N GLN A 201 -1.45 10.98 25.76
CA GLN A 201 -1.42 10.97 24.31
C GLN A 201 -1.51 12.41 23.81
N LEU A 202 -0.54 12.84 23.02
CA LEU A 202 -0.54 14.13 22.36
C LEU A 202 -1.26 14.00 21.01
N LEU A 203 -2.40 14.67 20.88
CA LEU A 203 -3.13 14.83 19.63
C LEU A 203 -2.76 16.17 19.00
N VAL A 204 -2.41 16.13 17.72
CA VAL A 204 -1.99 17.32 16.98
C VAL A 204 -2.90 17.50 15.77
N TYR A 205 -3.47 18.70 15.66
CA TYR A 205 -4.31 19.14 14.56
C TYR A 205 -3.65 20.32 13.86
N ILE A 206 -3.92 20.48 12.58
CA ILE A 206 -3.42 21.57 11.76
C ILE A 206 -4.58 22.29 11.07
N ARG A 207 -4.60 23.61 11.18
CA ARG A 207 -5.48 24.50 10.42
C ARG A 207 -4.65 25.22 9.38
N TYR A 208 -4.96 25.10 8.10
CA TYR A 208 -4.24 25.80 7.02
C TYR A 208 -5.20 26.32 5.96
N ILE A 209 -4.71 27.22 5.10
CA ILE A 209 -5.48 27.73 3.97
C ILE A 209 -5.12 26.91 2.74
N ASN A 210 -6.12 26.35 2.07
CA ASN A 210 -5.96 25.70 0.77
C ASN A 210 -7.06 26.19 -0.17
N ASP A 211 -6.68 26.64 -1.37
CA ASP A 211 -7.58 27.22 -2.37
C ASP A 211 -8.49 28.35 -1.83
N GLY A 212 -8.02 29.09 -0.83
CA GLY A 212 -8.75 30.20 -0.21
C GLY A 212 -9.68 29.81 0.95
N ASP A 213 -9.85 28.51 1.21
CA ASP A 213 -10.66 28.00 2.32
C ASP A 213 -9.78 27.50 3.48
N PHE A 214 -10.29 27.66 4.70
CA PHE A 214 -9.67 27.06 5.88
C PHE A 214 -9.98 25.57 5.93
N LYS A 215 -8.93 24.76 6.03
CA LYS A 215 -9.03 23.32 6.30
C LYS A 215 -8.49 23.01 7.69
N ASP A 216 -9.23 22.19 8.43
CA ASP A 216 -8.85 21.63 9.72
C ASP A 216 -8.63 20.14 9.56
N GLU A 217 -7.41 19.67 9.80
CA GLU A 217 -7.03 18.28 9.62
C GLU A 217 -6.32 17.73 10.86
N PHE A 218 -6.52 16.45 11.11
CA PHE A 218 -5.76 15.72 12.12
C PHE A 218 -4.37 15.40 11.55
N LEU A 219 -3.32 15.70 12.32
CA LEU A 219 -1.94 15.56 11.86
C LEU A 219 -1.30 14.27 12.39
N PHE A 220 -1.27 14.08 13.70
CA PHE A 220 -0.79 12.83 14.32
C PHE A 220 -1.26 12.69 15.77
N CYS A 221 -1.17 11.46 16.30
CA CYS A 221 -1.28 11.16 17.72
C CYS A 221 -0.07 10.33 18.14
N LYS A 222 0.61 10.74 19.21
CA LYS A 222 1.78 10.04 19.76
C LYS A 222 1.72 10.00 21.30
N PRO A 223 2.16 8.91 21.93
CA PRO A 223 2.29 8.85 23.38
C PRO A 223 3.38 9.80 23.88
N LEU A 224 3.18 10.38 25.07
CA LEU A 224 4.20 11.11 25.81
C LEU A 224 4.84 10.14 26.83
N GLU A 225 5.99 9.57 26.48
CA GLU A 225 6.55 8.37 27.17
C GLU A 225 7.18 8.65 28.54
N THR A 226 7.72 9.84 28.78
CA THR A 226 8.59 10.14 29.94
C THR A 226 8.00 11.17 30.89
N THR A 227 7.45 12.26 30.36
CA THR A 227 6.78 13.34 31.10
C THR A 227 5.87 14.13 30.16
N ALA A 228 4.77 14.71 30.65
CA ALA A 228 3.94 15.65 29.88
C ALA A 228 4.52 17.08 29.95
N THR A 229 5.85 17.23 29.82
CA THR A 229 6.47 18.56 29.94
C THR A 229 6.36 19.32 28.62
N THR A 230 6.43 20.64 28.73
CA THR A 230 6.58 21.58 27.62
C THR A 230 7.58 21.13 26.55
N ARG A 231 8.74 20.64 26.99
CA ARG A 231 9.83 20.26 26.12
C ARG A 231 9.52 18.99 25.33
N ASP A 232 8.95 17.98 25.99
CA ASP A 232 8.60 16.71 25.33
C ASP A 232 7.56 16.93 24.21
N VAL A 233 6.59 17.83 24.45
CA VAL A 233 5.60 18.23 23.45
C VAL A 233 6.27 18.95 22.28
N PHE A 234 7.15 19.91 22.56
CA PHE A 234 7.87 20.65 21.52
C PHE A 234 8.76 19.74 20.66
N ASP A 235 9.53 18.87 21.31
CA ASP A 235 10.43 17.93 20.63
C ASP A 235 9.64 16.95 19.74
N THR A 236 8.47 16.49 20.21
CA THR A 236 7.58 15.60 19.44
C THR A 236 7.04 16.28 18.19
N VAL A 237 6.54 17.52 18.31
CA VAL A 237 6.04 18.31 17.18
C VAL A 237 7.17 18.69 16.23
N GLY A 238 8.29 19.20 16.75
CA GLY A 238 9.44 19.61 15.96
C GLY A 238 10.08 18.46 15.18
N SER A 239 10.17 17.28 15.79
CA SER A 239 10.68 16.08 15.11
C SER A 239 9.78 15.66 13.96
N PHE A 240 8.46 15.68 14.15
CA PHE A 240 7.49 15.40 13.09
C PHE A 240 7.62 16.39 11.93
N LEU A 241 7.65 17.69 12.20
CA LEU A 241 7.76 18.70 11.15
C LEU A 241 9.08 18.59 10.38
N LYS A 242 10.18 18.31 11.09
CA LYS A 242 11.49 18.06 10.47
C LYS A 242 11.48 16.82 9.58
N GLU A 243 10.92 15.72 10.05
CA GLU A 243 10.75 14.47 9.30
C GLU A 243 9.99 14.72 7.99
N HIS A 244 8.90 15.46 8.08
CA HIS A 244 8.06 15.79 6.93
C HIS A 244 8.55 17.01 6.13
N LYS A 245 9.67 17.65 6.47
CA LYS A 245 10.23 18.84 5.80
C LYS A 245 9.22 20.00 5.71
N ILE A 246 8.50 20.25 6.81
CA ILE A 246 7.64 21.43 6.96
C ILE A 246 8.49 22.53 7.60
N SER A 247 8.54 23.70 6.97
CA SER A 247 9.26 24.86 7.51
C SER A 247 8.51 25.45 8.71
N TRP A 248 9.24 25.71 9.80
CA TRP A 248 8.76 26.43 10.97
C TRP A 248 9.30 27.85 10.92
N GLU A 249 8.51 28.79 10.38
CA GLU A 249 8.89 30.21 10.33
C GLU A 249 7.99 31.06 11.22
N LYS A 250 8.47 32.27 11.58
CA LYS A 250 7.88 33.21 12.55
C LYS A 250 6.41 33.58 12.31
N ASN A 251 5.86 33.30 11.14
CA ASN A 251 4.46 33.59 10.78
C ASN A 251 3.47 32.47 11.15
N ASN A 252 3.95 31.32 11.62
CA ASN A 252 3.10 30.22 12.07
C ASN A 252 2.62 30.46 13.51
N GLN A 253 1.31 30.42 13.73
CA GLN A 253 0.73 30.62 15.06
C GLN A 253 0.38 29.28 15.70
N MET A 254 1.10 28.88 16.74
CA MET A 254 0.74 27.70 17.53
C MET A 254 -0.25 28.10 18.64
N ASN A 255 -1.42 27.48 18.63
CA ASN A 255 -2.46 27.68 19.63
C ASN A 255 -2.60 26.40 20.44
N ILE A 256 -2.14 26.43 21.68
CA ILE A 256 -2.18 25.27 22.58
C ILE A 256 -3.46 25.36 23.39
N PHE A 257 -4.34 24.38 23.25
CA PHE A 257 -5.58 24.32 24.02
C PHE A 257 -5.62 23.00 24.79
N GLY A 258 -5.13 23.03 26.03
CA GLY A 258 -5.19 21.93 26.99
C GLY A 258 -5.07 22.46 28.42
N LEU A 259 -5.86 21.93 29.35
CA LEU A 259 -5.85 22.27 30.77
C LEU A 259 -4.51 21.85 31.40
N GLY A 260 -3.53 22.77 31.43
CA GLY A 260 -2.23 22.56 32.08
C GLY A 260 -1.03 23.16 31.34
N LEU A 261 -1.19 23.54 30.06
CA LEU A 261 -0.06 23.86 29.18
C LEU A 261 0.10 25.36 28.84
N LYS A 262 -0.33 26.26 29.74
CA LYS A 262 -0.12 27.71 29.58
C LYS A 262 1.37 28.09 29.56
N GLU A 263 2.24 27.28 30.15
CA GLU A 263 3.70 27.52 30.18
C GLU A 263 4.38 27.22 28.84
N ILE A 264 3.83 26.32 28.00
CA ILE A 264 4.38 26.00 26.67
C ILE A 264 4.30 27.21 25.72
N GLN A 265 3.19 27.94 25.77
CA GLN A 265 2.96 29.07 24.86
C GLN A 265 3.94 30.23 25.12
N THR A 266 4.43 30.36 26.35
CA THR A 266 5.42 31.37 26.75
C THR A 266 6.83 30.96 26.32
N VAL A 267 7.25 29.72 26.64
CA VAL A 267 8.60 29.22 26.32
C VAL A 267 8.86 29.22 24.82
N LEU A 268 7.86 28.92 23.99
CA LEU A 268 8.05 28.86 22.54
C LEU A 268 7.96 30.19 21.82
N LYS A 269 7.30 31.20 22.41
CA LYS A 269 7.45 32.58 21.94
C LYS A 269 8.88 33.07 22.20
N ASP A 270 9.42 32.77 23.38
CA ASP A 270 10.75 33.21 23.78
C ASP A 270 11.86 32.50 22.98
N GLU A 271 11.71 31.22 22.62
CA GLU A 271 12.69 30.49 21.78
C GLU A 271 12.60 30.83 20.27
N CYS A 272 11.46 31.34 19.77
CA CYS A 272 11.34 31.82 18.38
C CYS A 272 11.87 33.26 18.18
N ASP A 273 12.16 33.98 19.26
CA ASP A 273 12.72 35.33 19.25
C ASP A 273 14.26 35.37 19.32
N VAL A 274 14.93 34.22 19.25
CA VAL A 274 16.41 34.08 19.11
C VAL A 274 16.82 33.80 17.67
#